data_AF-A0A7X8UIG2-F1
#
_entry.id   AF-A0A7X8UIG2-F1
#
_cell.length_a   1.000
_cell.length_b   1.000
_cell.length_c   1.000
_cell.angle_alpha   90.00
_cell.angle_beta   90.00
_cell.angle_gamma   90.00
#
_symmetry.space_group_name_H-M   'P 1'
#
loop_
_entity.id
_entity.type
_entity.pdbx_description
1 polymer ?
#
loop_
_entity_poly.entity_id
_entity_poly.type
_entity_poly.pdbx_seq_one_letter_code
_entity_poly.pdbx_strand_id
1 'polypeptide(L)'
;MTDRFRRMNLLVLALILAISLVALTAGCEGSAAEEQDTAVTADTGTAASDASDATGGISPTTIVSTETLVVNGRPVEEYEAALPELEETVAADHENLEALQKLAIAQLQTGRYQEAAATYERMLAIENDAFTRNNYGNVLRKWGKTDEAKAEYERAIAADPTLAIAYVNLATILSQAGDESAGVPQLTSPIGP
;
A
#
# COMPACT_ATOMS: atom_id res chain seq x y z
N MET A 1 -27.78 19.46 29.08
CA MET A 1 -26.65 19.01 28.23
C MET A 1 -27.07 18.17 27.01
N THR A 2 -28.35 17.79 26.86
CA THR A 2 -28.84 16.85 25.83
C THR A 2 -29.27 17.48 24.49
N ASP A 3 -29.71 18.74 24.49
CA ASP A 3 -30.24 19.41 23.28
C ASP A 3 -29.16 19.66 22.21
N ARG A 4 -27.96 20.12 22.62
CA ARG A 4 -26.84 20.39 21.69
C ARG A 4 -26.40 19.14 20.92
N PHE A 5 -26.36 17.97 21.57
CA PHE A 5 -26.07 16.69 20.92
C PHE A 5 -27.17 16.26 19.95
N ARG A 6 -28.45 16.42 20.30
CA ARG A 6 -29.57 16.11 19.39
C ARG A 6 -29.54 16.98 18.14
N ARG A 7 -29.29 18.29 18.28
CA ARG A 7 -29.16 19.22 17.15
C ARG A 7 -27.97 18.87 16.25
N MET A 8 -26.82 18.55 16.85
CA MET A 8 -25.62 18.16 16.11
C MET A 8 -25.83 16.85 15.32
N ASN A 9 -26.48 15.86 15.94
CA ASN A 9 -26.77 14.59 15.26
C ASN A 9 -27.82 14.75 14.14
N LEU A 10 -28.82 15.64 14.30
CA LEU A 10 -29.77 15.98 13.23
C LEU A 10 -29.08 16.62 12.02
N LEU A 11 -28.12 17.53 12.25
CA LEU A 11 -27.39 18.21 11.17
C LEU A 11 -26.51 17.23 10.37
N VAL A 12 -25.86 16.29 11.05
CA VAL A 12 -25.07 15.22 10.39
C VAL A 12 -25.97 14.32 9.53
N LEU A 13 -27.12 13.89 10.06
CA LEU A 13 -28.11 13.10 9.30
C LEU A 13 -28.67 13.86 8.09
N ALA A 14 -28.96 15.16 8.23
CA ALA A 14 -29.43 15.99 7.13
C ALA A 14 -28.37 16.16 6.02
N LEU A 15 -27.08 16.29 6.40
CA LEU A 15 -25.97 16.39 5.45
C LEU A 15 -25.79 15.10 4.63
N ILE A 16 -25.85 13.94 5.29
CA ILE A 16 -25.74 12.63 4.62
C ILE A 16 -26.88 12.44 3.61
N LEU A 17 -28.13 12.74 4.00
CA LEU A 17 -29.28 12.63 3.11
C LEU A 17 -29.19 13.58 1.90
N ALA A 18 -28.65 14.79 2.07
CA ALA A 18 -28.44 15.72 0.97
C ALA A 18 -27.41 15.20 -0.05
N ILE A 19 -26.30 14.62 0.42
CA ILE A 19 -25.26 14.04 -0.45
C ILE A 19 -25.81 12.86 -1.25
N SER A 20 -26.58 11.96 -0.62
CA SER A 20 -27.23 10.84 -1.32
C SER A 20 -28.24 11.27 -2.39
N LEU A 21 -28.92 12.42 -2.20
CA LEU A 21 -29.89 12.92 -3.17
C LEU A 21 -29.23 13.48 -4.43
N VAL A 22 -28.06 14.12 -4.31
CA VAL A 22 -27.28 14.66 -5.44
C VAL A 22 -26.76 13.54 -6.36
N ALA A 23 -26.29 12.43 -5.77
CA ALA A 23 -25.81 11.27 -6.53
C ALA A 23 -26.91 10.63 -7.42
N LEU A 24 -28.18 10.71 -7.00
CA LEU A 24 -29.30 10.14 -7.74
C LEU A 24 -29.71 10.99 -8.96
N THR A 25 -29.35 12.29 -8.98
CA THR A 25 -29.69 13.21 -10.08
C THR A 25 -28.66 13.26 -11.22
N ALA A 26 -27.47 12.70 -11.04
CA ALA A 26 -26.38 12.75 -12.03
C ALA A 26 -26.33 11.54 -12.99
N GLY A 27 -27.37 10.69 -12.99
CA GLY A 27 -27.34 9.35 -13.59
C GLY A 27 -27.98 9.17 -14.98
N CYS A 28 -28.37 10.23 -15.70
CA CYS A 28 -29.07 10.11 -16.99
C CYS A 28 -28.72 11.20 -18.02
N GLU A 29 -27.71 10.94 -18.86
CA GLU A 29 -27.41 11.49 -20.20
C GLU A 29 -26.17 10.67 -20.67
N GLY A 30 -26.12 9.86 -21.74
CA GLY A 30 -26.73 9.93 -23.07
C GLY A 30 -25.83 10.79 -24.00
N SER A 31 -25.38 10.39 -25.20
CA SER A 31 -25.54 9.17 -26.03
C SER A 31 -24.69 9.28 -27.33
N ALA A 32 -24.11 8.16 -27.80
CA ALA A 32 -23.80 7.79 -29.20
C ALA A 32 -22.78 8.56 -30.10
N ALA A 33 -22.28 7.80 -31.10
CA ALA A 33 -21.49 8.18 -32.30
C ALA A 33 -20.03 8.67 -32.06
N GLU A 34 -19.08 8.49 -32.98
CA GLU A 34 -19.16 8.14 -34.42
C GLU A 34 -17.95 7.30 -34.89
N GLU A 35 -18.14 6.49 -35.95
CA GLU A 35 -17.03 5.83 -36.67
C GLU A 35 -16.20 6.85 -37.48
N GLN A 36 -14.92 6.56 -37.72
CA GLN A 36 -14.30 7.03 -38.98
C GLN A 36 -13.22 6.07 -39.48
N ASP A 37 -13.57 5.37 -40.55
CA ASP A 37 -12.70 4.58 -41.42
C ASP A 37 -12.04 5.49 -42.46
N THR A 38 -10.72 5.37 -42.63
CA THR A 38 -10.02 5.78 -43.85
C THR A 38 -8.84 4.85 -44.16
N ALA A 39 -9.08 3.85 -45.01
CA ALA A 39 -8.02 3.01 -45.58
C ALA A 39 -7.43 3.62 -46.88
N VAL A 40 -6.10 3.70 -47.00
CA VAL A 40 -5.37 3.86 -48.29
C VAL A 40 -4.06 3.06 -48.29
N THR A 41 -4.15 1.84 -48.85
CA THR A 41 -3.24 1.14 -49.80
C THR A 41 -1.71 1.03 -49.62
N ALA A 42 -1.23 -0.23 -49.81
CA ALA A 42 0.01 -0.76 -50.47
C ALA A 42 1.16 0.20 -50.91
N ASP A 43 2.44 -0.22 -51.01
CA ASP A 43 2.91 -1.49 -51.62
C ASP A 43 4.40 -1.89 -51.33
N THR A 44 4.72 -3.16 -51.62
CA THR A 44 6.00 -3.89 -51.88
C THR A 44 7.39 -3.47 -51.34
N GLY A 45 8.16 -4.49 -50.89
CA GLY A 45 9.58 -4.64 -51.27
C GLY A 45 10.60 -5.16 -50.23
N THR A 46 10.90 -6.48 -50.27
CA THR A 46 12.26 -7.07 -50.52
C THR A 46 13.46 -6.58 -49.66
N ALA A 47 14.31 -7.39 -48.98
CA ALA A 47 14.60 -8.83 -49.05
C ALA A 47 15.15 -9.41 -47.70
N ALA A 48 15.30 -10.74 -47.70
CA ALA A 48 16.30 -11.55 -47.00
C ALA A 48 17.75 -11.01 -47.11
N SER A 49 18.77 -11.46 -46.36
CA SER A 49 18.95 -12.68 -45.55
C SER A 49 19.63 -12.35 -44.19
N ASP A 50 20.22 -13.23 -43.34
CA ASP A 50 20.64 -14.64 -43.46
C ASP A 50 20.66 -15.37 -42.08
N ALA A 51 21.33 -16.53 -41.97
CA ALA A 51 21.35 -17.39 -40.77
C ALA A 51 22.78 -17.83 -40.30
N SER A 52 22.82 -18.69 -39.27
CA SER A 52 23.97 -19.24 -38.50
C SER A 52 24.45 -18.37 -37.32
N ASP A 53 24.86 -18.92 -36.16
CA ASP A 53 25.29 -20.29 -35.84
C ASP A 53 24.69 -20.89 -34.56
N ALA A 54 24.86 -22.21 -34.40
CA ALA A 54 24.27 -23.01 -33.32
C ALA A 54 25.30 -23.57 -32.31
N THR A 55 24.78 -24.08 -31.19
CA THR A 55 25.42 -25.04 -30.25
C THR A 55 26.67 -24.59 -29.47
N GLY A 56 26.44 -23.99 -28.30
CA GLY A 56 27.34 -24.01 -27.14
C GLY A 56 26.66 -24.72 -25.97
N GLY A 57 27.37 -25.60 -25.25
CA GLY A 57 26.76 -26.60 -24.36
C GLY A 57 26.03 -26.05 -23.12
N ILE A 58 24.85 -26.62 -22.83
CA ILE A 58 24.13 -26.42 -21.57
C ILE A 58 24.63 -27.45 -20.55
N SER A 59 25.50 -27.04 -19.62
CA SER A 59 25.76 -27.83 -18.41
C SER A 59 24.59 -27.69 -17.45
N PRO A 60 24.02 -28.78 -16.90
CA PRO A 60 22.92 -28.68 -15.95
C PRO A 60 23.40 -28.28 -14.55
N THR A 61 22.48 -27.68 -13.80
CA THR A 61 22.57 -27.48 -12.34
C THR A 61 23.56 -26.42 -11.86
N THR A 62 23.09 -25.18 -11.78
CA THR A 62 22.80 -24.60 -10.45
C THR A 62 21.56 -23.74 -10.56
N ILE A 63 20.40 -24.26 -10.15
CA ILE A 63 19.27 -23.39 -9.81
C ILE A 63 19.60 -22.82 -8.43
N VAL A 64 20.30 -21.69 -8.40
CA VAL A 64 20.14 -20.78 -7.27
C VAL A 64 18.77 -20.14 -7.52
N SER A 65 17.78 -20.53 -6.73
CA SER A 65 16.51 -19.81 -6.69
C SER A 65 16.74 -18.47 -5.99
N THR A 66 17.38 -17.53 -6.69
CA THR A 66 17.18 -16.10 -6.41
C THR A 66 15.78 -15.78 -6.90
N GLU A 67 14.78 -16.16 -6.08
CA GLU A 67 13.43 -15.63 -6.17
C GLU A 67 13.53 -14.16 -5.76
N THR A 68 13.98 -13.34 -6.70
CA THR A 68 14.12 -11.90 -6.54
C THR A 68 12.77 -11.36 -6.10
N LEU A 69 12.70 -10.92 -4.85
CA LEU A 69 11.46 -10.47 -4.24
C LEU A 69 11.07 -9.15 -4.93
N VAL A 70 10.09 -9.23 -5.84
CA VAL A 70 9.55 -8.05 -6.52
C VAL A 70 8.48 -7.43 -5.64
N VAL A 71 8.69 -6.17 -5.23
CA VAL A 71 7.66 -5.41 -4.51
C VAL A 71 7.41 -4.08 -5.22
N ASN A 72 6.12 -3.79 -5.45
CA ASN A 72 5.67 -2.66 -6.28
C ASN A 72 6.29 -2.62 -7.69
N GLY A 73 6.65 -3.79 -8.25
CA GLY A 73 7.24 -3.92 -9.59
C GLY A 73 8.75 -3.69 -9.67
N ARG A 74 9.43 -3.39 -8.54
CA ARG A 74 10.89 -3.25 -8.46
C ARG A 74 11.49 -4.40 -7.64
N PRO A 75 12.68 -4.91 -8.00
CA PRO A 75 13.39 -5.92 -7.22
C PRO A 75 13.94 -5.32 -5.91
N VAL A 76 13.98 -6.09 -4.82
CA VAL A 76 14.49 -5.65 -3.51
C VAL A 76 15.91 -5.08 -3.59
N GLU A 77 16.75 -5.66 -4.45
CA GLU A 77 18.12 -5.26 -4.73
C GLU A 77 18.23 -3.80 -5.20
N GLU A 78 17.20 -3.28 -5.89
CA GLU A 78 17.14 -1.87 -6.33
C GLU A 78 16.78 -0.91 -5.18
N TYR A 79 16.05 -1.41 -4.16
CA TYR A 79 15.82 -0.66 -2.92
C TYR A 79 17.05 -0.70 -2.01
N GLU A 80 17.74 -1.85 -1.91
CA GLU A 80 19.00 -1.95 -1.15
C GLU A 80 20.09 -1.03 -1.71
N ALA A 81 20.27 -1.01 -3.03
CA ALA A 81 21.26 -0.15 -3.69
C ALA A 81 21.00 1.35 -3.48
N ALA A 82 19.74 1.76 -3.26
CA ALA A 82 19.37 3.16 -3.04
C ALA A 82 19.54 3.63 -1.59
N LEU A 83 19.66 2.72 -0.61
CA LEU A 83 19.75 3.10 0.81
C LEU A 83 20.90 4.08 1.12
N PRO A 84 22.15 3.87 0.66
CA PRO A 84 23.25 4.76 1.04
C PRO A 84 23.09 6.21 0.55
N GLU A 85 22.57 6.40 -0.68
CA GLU A 85 22.32 7.72 -1.25
C GLU A 85 21.17 8.43 -0.52
N LEU A 86 20.12 7.68 -0.14
CA LEU A 86 18.99 8.21 0.63
C LEU A 86 19.40 8.55 2.07
N GLU A 87 20.24 7.73 2.70
CA GLU A 87 20.82 8.00 4.02
C GLU A 87 21.74 9.24 3.99
N GLU A 88 22.59 9.39 2.97
CA GLU A 88 23.41 10.60 2.78
C GLU A 88 22.55 11.85 2.54
N THR A 89 21.51 11.73 1.71
CA THR A 89 20.57 12.84 1.44
C THR A 89 19.86 13.30 2.71
N VAL A 90 19.36 12.35 3.52
CA VAL A 90 18.72 12.64 4.83
C VAL A 90 19.73 13.10 5.87
N ALA A 91 21.02 12.73 5.76
CA ALA A 91 22.08 13.25 6.60
C ALA A 91 22.44 14.71 6.27
N ALA A 92 22.37 15.10 4.99
CA ALA A 92 22.61 16.47 4.53
C ALA A 92 21.41 17.40 4.79
N ASP A 93 20.17 16.94 4.54
CA ASP A 93 18.94 17.65 4.88
C ASP A 93 18.04 16.77 5.75
N HIS A 94 18.02 17.15 7.03
CA HIS A 94 17.36 16.44 8.10
C HIS A 94 15.82 16.55 8.11
N GLU A 95 15.24 17.47 7.32
CA GLU A 95 13.80 17.73 7.27
C GLU A 95 13.21 17.47 5.87
N ASN A 96 14.02 16.96 4.93
CA ASN A 96 13.58 16.62 3.58
C ASN A 96 12.58 15.43 3.59
N LEU A 97 11.29 15.76 3.63
CA LEU A 97 10.19 14.80 3.65
C LEU A 97 10.17 13.86 2.43
N GLU A 98 10.61 14.30 1.25
CA GLU A 98 10.68 13.46 0.05
C GLU A 98 11.78 12.40 0.20
N ALA A 99 12.96 12.78 0.68
CA ALA A 99 14.06 11.86 0.95
C ALA A 99 13.71 10.89 2.08
N LEU A 100 13.10 11.39 3.18
CA LEU A 100 12.59 10.55 4.27
C LEU A 100 11.54 9.54 3.80
N GLN A 101 10.60 9.95 2.94
CA GLN A 101 9.59 9.05 2.38
C GLN A 101 10.23 7.95 1.52
N LYS A 102 11.18 8.30 0.64
CA LYS A 102 11.93 7.33 -0.18
C LYS A 102 12.73 6.36 0.70
N LEU A 103 13.41 6.87 1.72
CA LEU A 103 14.19 6.07 2.68
C LEU A 103 13.28 5.09 3.45
N ALA A 104 12.16 5.56 4.00
CA ALA A 104 11.21 4.73 4.74
C ALA A 104 10.61 3.61 3.85
N ILE A 105 10.34 3.91 2.57
CA ILE A 105 9.88 2.92 1.59
C ILE A 105 10.97 1.89 1.32
N ALA A 106 12.22 2.31 1.07
CA ALA A 106 13.33 1.40 0.82
C ALA A 106 13.62 0.51 2.04
N GLN A 107 13.63 1.07 3.25
CA GLN A 107 13.76 0.32 4.51
C GLN A 107 12.61 -0.68 4.70
N LEU A 108 11.37 -0.31 4.37
CA LEU A 108 10.23 -1.23 4.41
C LEU A 108 10.37 -2.40 3.40
N GLN A 109 10.77 -2.13 2.15
CA GLN A 109 10.92 -3.19 1.14
C GLN A 109 12.09 -4.14 1.43
N THR A 110 13.13 -3.64 2.09
CA THR A 110 14.32 -4.41 2.49
C THR A 110 14.19 -5.09 3.86
N GLY A 111 12.99 -5.06 4.47
CA GLY A 111 12.71 -5.71 5.76
C GLY A 111 13.30 -5.00 6.99
N ARG A 112 13.87 -3.81 6.82
CA ARG A 112 14.47 -2.97 7.88
C ARG A 112 13.39 -2.22 8.68
N TYR A 113 12.43 -2.96 9.23
CA TYR A 113 11.21 -2.37 9.80
C TYR A 113 11.46 -1.42 10.98
N GLN A 114 12.49 -1.68 11.79
CA GLN A 114 12.88 -0.79 12.90
C GLN A 114 13.42 0.55 12.39
N GLU A 115 14.19 0.54 11.30
CA GLU A 115 14.74 1.74 10.69
C GLU A 115 13.61 2.54 10.01
N ALA A 116 12.75 1.85 9.25
CA ALA A 116 11.55 2.43 8.65
C ALA A 116 10.63 3.09 9.69
N ALA A 117 10.44 2.44 10.85
CA ALA A 117 9.65 2.99 11.96
C ALA A 117 10.22 4.32 12.46
N ALA A 118 11.53 4.38 12.73
CA ALA A 118 12.20 5.60 13.16
C ALA A 118 12.12 6.72 12.09
N THR A 119 12.22 6.37 10.80
CA THR A 119 12.05 7.32 9.69
C THR A 119 10.61 7.87 9.64
N TYR A 120 9.59 7.04 9.86
CA TYR A 120 8.20 7.50 9.96
C TYR A 120 7.92 8.36 11.20
N GLU A 121 8.50 8.03 12.36
CA GLU A 121 8.39 8.87 13.57
C GLU A 121 8.98 10.27 13.34
N ARG A 122 10.09 10.34 12.58
CA ARG A 122 10.72 11.60 12.17
C ARG A 122 9.84 12.39 11.19
N MET A 123 9.25 11.73 10.19
CA MET A 123 8.27 12.39 9.29
C MET A 123 7.10 12.98 10.09
N LEU A 124 6.54 12.22 11.04
CA LEU A 124 5.42 12.65 11.90
C LEU A 124 5.78 13.78 12.88
N ALA A 125 7.07 13.99 13.16
CA ALA A 125 7.55 15.13 13.94
C ALA A 125 7.65 16.42 13.12
N ILE A 126 7.81 16.32 11.80
CA ILE A 126 7.84 17.44 10.84
C ILE A 126 6.39 17.77 10.40
N GLU A 127 5.68 16.79 9.85
CA GLU A 127 4.29 16.90 9.41
C GLU A 127 3.42 15.77 9.99
N ASN A 128 2.45 16.14 10.82
CA ASN A 128 1.54 15.22 11.48
C ASN A 128 0.27 15.00 10.62
N ASP A 129 0.42 14.29 9.50
CA ASP A 129 -0.68 13.97 8.59
C ASP A 129 -1.21 12.53 8.73
N ALA A 130 -2.44 12.30 8.26
CA ALA A 130 -3.13 11.01 8.41
C ALA A 130 -2.57 9.90 7.49
N PHE A 131 -2.05 10.23 6.31
CA PHE A 131 -1.46 9.25 5.40
C PHE A 131 -0.14 8.71 5.94
N THR A 132 0.73 9.57 6.49
CA THR A 132 1.98 9.15 7.13
C THR A 132 1.70 8.27 8.35
N ARG A 133 0.66 8.55 9.16
CA ARG A 133 0.23 7.65 10.25
C ARG A 133 -0.24 6.29 9.75
N ASN A 134 -1.07 6.25 8.70
CA ASN A 134 -1.47 5.00 8.06
C ASN A 134 -0.24 4.21 7.55
N ASN A 135 0.75 4.90 6.97
CA ASN A 135 1.95 4.26 6.46
C ASN A 135 2.88 3.77 7.59
N TYR A 136 2.97 4.50 8.71
CA TYR A 136 3.66 4.02 9.90
C TYR A 136 2.98 2.77 10.47
N GLY A 137 1.65 2.75 10.57
CA GLY A 137 0.87 1.57 10.93
C GLY A 137 1.15 0.36 10.00
N ASN A 138 1.41 0.60 8.71
CA ASN A 138 1.79 -0.47 7.77
C ASN A 138 3.17 -1.06 8.08
N VAL A 139 4.16 -0.23 8.43
CA VAL A 139 5.48 -0.69 8.89
C VAL A 139 5.36 -1.48 10.18
N LEU A 140 4.65 -0.95 11.19
CA LEU A 140 4.43 -1.62 12.47
C LEU A 140 3.76 -2.99 12.29
N ARG A 141 2.74 -3.09 11.42
CA ARG A 141 2.09 -4.36 11.09
C ARG A 141 3.06 -5.35 10.45
N LYS A 142 3.90 -4.90 9.51
CA LYS A 142 4.92 -5.75 8.86
C LYS A 142 6.05 -6.18 9.82
N TRP A 143 6.33 -5.38 10.85
CA TRP A 143 7.24 -5.71 11.94
C TRP A 143 6.64 -6.72 12.96
N GLY A 144 5.34 -7.04 12.85
CA GLY A 144 4.63 -7.88 13.84
C GLY A 144 4.14 -7.12 15.07
N LYS A 145 4.22 -5.79 15.07
CA LYS A 145 3.76 -4.92 16.14
C LYS A 145 2.29 -4.53 15.98
N THR A 146 1.42 -5.53 16.06
CA THR A 146 -0.01 -5.42 15.69
C THR A 146 -0.79 -4.37 16.50
N ASP A 147 -0.59 -4.29 17.82
CA ASP A 147 -1.28 -3.32 18.68
C ASP A 147 -0.82 -1.87 18.42
N GLU A 148 0.46 -1.66 18.18
CA GLU A 148 1.02 -0.35 17.83
C GLU A 148 0.52 0.10 16.45
N ALA A 149 0.47 -0.83 15.48
CA ALA A 149 -0.11 -0.58 14.17
C ALA A 149 -1.59 -0.18 14.24
N LYS A 150 -2.39 -0.89 15.04
CA LYS A 150 -3.79 -0.58 15.30
C LYS A 150 -3.95 0.85 15.83
N ALA A 151 -3.15 1.24 16.83
CA ALA A 151 -3.19 2.58 17.41
C ALA A 151 -2.87 3.67 16.39
N GLU A 152 -1.94 3.44 15.45
CA GLU A 152 -1.65 4.42 14.39
C GLU A 152 -2.75 4.51 13.32
N TYR A 153 -3.42 3.41 12.96
CA TYR A 153 -4.61 3.50 12.10
C TYR A 153 -5.76 4.25 12.77
N GLU A 154 -5.99 4.02 14.07
CA GLU A 154 -6.99 4.77 14.86
C GLU A 154 -6.65 6.27 14.94
N ARG A 155 -5.36 6.62 15.09
CA ARG A 155 -4.88 8.02 15.03
C ARG A 155 -5.02 8.63 13.64
N ALA A 156 -4.75 7.88 12.57
CA ALA A 156 -4.96 8.30 11.19
C ALA A 156 -6.44 8.63 10.93
N ILE A 157 -7.36 7.75 11.35
CA ILE A 157 -8.81 7.95 11.25
C ILE A 157 -9.28 9.16 12.08
N ALA A 158 -8.69 9.37 13.26
CA ALA A 158 -9.02 10.53 14.08
C ALA A 158 -8.54 11.86 13.48
N ALA A 159 -7.44 11.85 12.71
CA ALA A 159 -6.91 13.01 12.00
C ALA A 159 -7.67 13.28 10.68
N ASP A 160 -8.00 12.24 9.91
CA ASP A 160 -8.84 12.31 8.71
C ASP A 160 -9.89 11.17 8.69
N PRO A 161 -11.14 11.46 9.11
CA PRO A 161 -12.25 10.50 9.07
C PRO A 161 -12.69 10.10 7.65
N THR A 162 -12.14 10.72 6.60
CA THR A 162 -12.42 10.38 5.20
C THR A 162 -11.36 9.43 4.59
N LEU A 163 -10.26 9.17 5.32
CA LEU A 163 -9.16 8.32 4.89
C LEU A 163 -9.53 6.83 4.87
N ALA A 164 -10.26 6.41 3.83
CA ALA A 164 -10.78 5.05 3.68
C ALA A 164 -9.73 3.94 3.83
N ILE A 165 -8.48 4.18 3.39
CA ILE A 165 -7.39 3.19 3.48
C ILE A 165 -7.01 2.86 4.93
N ALA A 166 -7.16 3.80 5.87
CA ALA A 166 -6.88 3.56 7.28
C ALA A 166 -7.94 2.63 7.91
N TYR A 167 -9.22 2.81 7.55
CA TYR A 167 -10.29 1.89 7.93
C TYR A 167 -10.08 0.48 7.37
N VAL A 168 -9.66 0.35 6.11
CA VAL A 168 -9.37 -0.95 5.47
C VAL A 168 -8.21 -1.66 6.19
N ASN A 169 -7.13 -0.94 6.51
CA ASN A 169 -5.99 -1.51 7.22
C ASN A 169 -6.32 -1.91 8.67
N LEU A 170 -7.12 -1.10 9.37
CA LEU A 170 -7.63 -1.42 10.71
C LEU A 170 -8.53 -2.66 10.69
N ALA A 171 -9.48 -2.73 9.76
CA ALA A 171 -10.36 -3.88 9.59
C ALA A 171 -9.57 -5.18 9.31
N THR A 172 -8.52 -5.09 8.49
CA THR A 172 -7.63 -6.22 8.19
C THR A 172 -6.99 -6.80 9.46
N ILE A 173 -6.48 -5.95 10.36
CA ILE A 173 -5.92 -6.39 11.65
C ILE A 173 -7.01 -7.02 12.53
N LEU A 174 -8.19 -6.40 12.62
CA LEU A 174 -9.28 -6.88 13.47
C LEU A 174 -9.82 -8.23 13.02
N SER A 175 -9.87 -8.50 11.71
CA SER A 175 -10.22 -9.83 11.17
C SER A 175 -9.19 -10.89 11.56
N GLN A 176 -7.89 -10.60 11.39
CA GLN A 176 -6.81 -11.54 11.75
C GLN A 176 -6.84 -11.91 13.24
N ALA A 177 -7.00 -10.92 14.13
CA ALA A 177 -7.15 -11.17 15.57
C ALA A 177 -8.44 -11.94 15.92
N GLY A 178 -9.52 -11.72 15.16
CA GLY A 178 -10.77 -12.48 15.28
C GLY A 178 -10.57 -13.97 14.96
N ASP A 179 -9.89 -14.28 13.85
CA ASP A 179 -9.59 -15.65 13.43
C ASP A 179 -8.68 -16.37 14.43
N GLU A 180 -7.65 -15.70 14.96
CA GLU A 180 -6.80 -16.24 16.04
C GLU A 180 -7.62 -16.54 17.31
N SER A 181 -8.54 -15.65 17.70
CA SER A 181 -9.40 -15.84 18.88
C SER A 181 -10.40 -16.99 18.74
N ALA A 182 -10.82 -17.32 17.52
CA ALA A 182 -11.67 -18.46 17.21
C ALA A 182 -10.90 -19.80 17.14
N GLY A 183 -9.56 -19.75 17.07
CA GLY A 183 -8.71 -20.87 16.70
C GLY A 183 -8.38 -21.91 17.79
N VAL A 184 -8.77 -21.70 19.06
CA VAL A 184 -8.46 -22.66 20.14
C VAL A 184 -9.61 -22.93 21.10
N PRO A 185 -10.25 -24.10 20.93
CA PRO A 185 -10.29 -25.10 21.98
C PRO A 185 -9.43 -26.30 21.57
N GLN A 186 -8.22 -26.41 22.12
CA GLN A 186 -7.48 -27.68 22.03
C GLN A 186 -8.21 -28.74 22.86
N LEU A 187 -9.02 -29.57 22.18
CA LEU A 187 -9.59 -30.79 22.76
C LEU A 187 -8.52 -31.89 22.86
N THR A 188 -7.49 -31.64 23.67
CA THR A 188 -6.56 -32.65 24.17
C THR A 188 -6.84 -32.94 25.63
N SER A 189 -8.11 -33.29 25.94
CA SER A 189 -8.44 -33.94 27.20
C SER A 189 -7.56 -35.20 27.34
N PRO A 190 -6.72 -35.32 28.37
CA PRO A 190 -5.93 -36.51 28.56
C PRO A 190 -6.86 -37.68 28.86
N ILE A 191 -6.91 -38.66 27.95
CA ILE A 191 -7.53 -39.94 28.25
C ILE A 191 -6.63 -40.64 29.26
N GLY A 192 -7.13 -40.76 30.48
CA GLY A 192 -6.57 -41.61 31.53
C GLY A 192 -7.64 -41.89 32.58
N PRO A 193 -7.35 -42.78 33.55
CA PRO A 193 -6.15 -43.63 33.63
C PRO A 193 -6.18 -44.84 32.67
#